data_AF-A0A1I5TYH2-F1
#
_entry.id   AF-A0A1I5TYH2-F1
#
_cell.length_a   1.000
_cell.length_b   1.000
_cell.length_c   1.000
_cell.angle_alpha   90.00
_cell.angle_beta   90.00
_cell.angle_gamma   90.00
#
_symmetry.space_group_name_H-M   'P 1'
#
loop_
_entity.id
_entity.type
_entity.pdbx_description
1 polymer ?
#
loop_
_entity_poly.entity_id
_entity_poly.type
_entity_poly.pdbx_seq_one_letter_code
_entity_poly.pdbx_strand_id
1 'polypeptide(L)'
;QAKKKWADAPDTLEARLITTKVKGKEVKLLTSMTDPKRYIGADIAELYSHRWEIELGYREMKQYMLQNSLTLRSKTAALVKQELWGMLLAYNLLRFMMCQMAYSLNTVMPYQIGFKQASIFLVSQLQMLPAVAPGRYPEVLRYILDMAESFVLPERRERTYPRAVKKRPSRYATRPSRRRNSA
;
A
#
# COMPACT_ATOMS: atom_id res chain seq x y z
N GLN A 1 2.58 9.37 -32.67
CA GLN A 1 2.44 10.02 -31.34
C GLN A 1 3.71 9.93 -30.48
N ALA A 2 4.40 8.78 -30.40
CA ALA A 2 5.61 8.63 -29.57
C ALA A 2 6.77 9.57 -29.99
N LYS A 3 7.12 9.59 -31.28
CA LYS A 3 8.16 10.48 -31.84
C LYS A 3 7.92 11.98 -31.65
N LYS A 4 6.66 12.39 -31.42
CA LYS A 4 6.31 13.79 -31.14
C LYS A 4 6.70 14.22 -29.71
N LYS A 5 6.78 13.26 -28.78
CA LYS A 5 7.18 13.49 -27.37
C LYS A 5 8.64 13.11 -27.10
N TRP A 6 9.21 12.24 -27.92
CA TRP A 6 10.62 11.83 -27.85
C TRP A 6 11.18 11.77 -29.27
N ALA A 7 11.93 12.81 -29.64
CA ALA A 7 12.43 12.99 -31.02
C ALA A 7 13.34 11.83 -31.46
N ASP A 8 14.18 11.32 -30.56
CA ASP A 8 15.14 10.24 -30.83
C ASP A 8 14.56 8.83 -30.58
N ALA A 9 13.24 8.69 -30.52
CA ALA A 9 12.63 7.38 -30.33
C ALA A 9 12.91 6.47 -31.54
N PRO A 10 13.36 5.22 -31.32
CA PRO A 10 13.63 4.28 -32.41
C PRO A 10 12.36 3.92 -33.19
N ASP A 11 12.53 3.54 -34.46
CA ASP A 11 11.42 3.12 -35.33
C ASP A 11 10.75 1.83 -34.86
N THR A 12 11.53 0.95 -34.24
CA THR A 12 11.06 -0.30 -33.66
C THR A 12 11.54 -0.42 -32.22
N LEU A 13 10.71 -1.00 -31.36
CA LEU A 13 11.05 -1.29 -29.97
C LEU A 13 10.95 -2.81 -29.78
N GLU A 14 12.07 -3.43 -29.45
CA GLU A 14 12.06 -4.83 -29.04
C GLU A 14 11.50 -4.96 -27.63
N ALA A 15 10.53 -5.86 -27.46
CA ALA A 15 9.94 -6.16 -26.17
C ALA A 15 9.66 -7.65 -26.07
N ARG A 16 9.83 -8.19 -24.86
CA ARG A 16 9.58 -9.60 -24.56
C ARG A 16 8.19 -9.77 -23.96
N LEU A 17 7.46 -10.75 -24.48
CA LEU A 17 6.17 -11.18 -23.95
C LEU A 17 6.37 -12.36 -22.99
N ILE A 18 5.86 -12.24 -21.78
CA ILE A 18 5.85 -13.29 -20.76
C ILE A 18 4.40 -13.66 -20.49
N THR A 19 4.09 -14.94 -20.63
CA THR A 19 2.75 -15.48 -20.35
C THR A 19 2.79 -16.22 -19.02
N THR A 20 1.94 -15.82 -18.08
CA THR A 20 1.82 -16.45 -16.75
C THR A 20 0.35 -16.69 -16.39
N LYS A 21 0.08 -17.59 -15.45
CA LYS A 21 -1.27 -17.84 -14.94
C LYS A 21 -1.44 -17.21 -13.55
N VAL A 22 -2.32 -16.23 -13.44
CA VAL A 22 -2.69 -15.59 -12.17
C VAL A 22 -4.12 -15.98 -11.82
N LYS A 23 -4.32 -16.68 -10.68
CA LYS A 23 -5.65 -17.13 -10.21
C LYS A 23 -6.43 -17.88 -11.29
N GLY A 24 -5.76 -18.78 -12.00
CA GLY A 24 -6.35 -19.59 -13.08
C GLY A 24 -6.61 -18.86 -14.39
N LYS A 25 -6.26 -17.57 -14.50
CA LYS A 25 -6.37 -16.78 -15.74
C LYS A 25 -5.02 -16.54 -16.36
N GLU A 26 -4.94 -16.68 -17.67
CA GLU A 26 -3.74 -16.32 -18.43
C GLU A 26 -3.58 -14.79 -18.46
N VAL A 27 -2.39 -14.32 -18.10
CA VAL A 27 -1.98 -12.92 -18.09
C VAL A 27 -0.71 -12.80 -18.92
N LYS A 28 -0.68 -11.78 -19.78
CA LYS A 28 0.45 -11.46 -20.65
C LYS A 28 1.14 -10.20 -20.15
N LEU A 29 2.43 -10.28 -19.87
CA LEU A 29 3.28 -9.18 -19.41
C LEU A 29 4.25 -8.82 -20.52
N LEU A 30 4.34 -7.52 -20.85
CA LEU A 30 5.29 -7.00 -21.81
C LEU A 30 6.43 -6.29 -21.06
N THR A 31 7.68 -6.64 -21.35
CA THR A 31 8.85 -6.07 -20.69
C THR A 31 9.95 -5.71 -21.69
N SER A 32 10.73 -4.68 -21.37
CA SER A 32 11.96 -4.32 -22.10
C SER A 32 13.15 -5.22 -21.75
N MET A 33 13.00 -6.12 -20.76
CA MET A 33 14.01 -7.10 -20.37
C MET A 33 14.00 -8.29 -21.34
N THR A 34 14.80 -8.18 -22.42
CA THR A 34 14.78 -9.13 -23.53
C THR A 34 15.56 -10.42 -23.24
N ASP A 35 16.65 -10.38 -22.47
CA ASP A 35 17.51 -11.55 -22.18
C ASP A 35 16.81 -12.57 -21.25
N PRO A 36 16.47 -13.78 -21.74
CA PRO A 36 15.81 -14.82 -20.95
C PRO A 36 16.68 -15.48 -19.89
N LYS A 37 18.01 -15.50 -20.07
CA LYS A 37 18.93 -16.13 -19.13
C LYS A 37 19.23 -15.20 -17.96
N ARG A 38 19.32 -13.90 -18.22
CA ARG A 38 19.53 -12.88 -17.18
C ARG A 38 18.26 -12.54 -16.43
N TYR A 39 17.12 -12.46 -17.12
CA TYR A 39 15.83 -12.11 -16.53
C TYR A 39 14.84 -13.26 -16.72
N ILE A 40 14.72 -14.10 -15.69
CA ILE A 40 13.85 -15.27 -15.73
C ILE A 40 12.39 -14.81 -15.76
N GLY A 41 11.58 -15.44 -16.60
CA GLY A 41 10.18 -15.04 -16.80
C GLY A 41 9.32 -15.21 -15.55
N ALA A 42 9.63 -16.21 -14.71
CA ALA A 42 8.97 -16.45 -13.44
C ALA A 42 9.22 -15.29 -12.45
N ASP A 43 10.47 -14.87 -12.28
CA ASP A 43 10.86 -13.77 -11.40
C ASP A 43 10.21 -12.44 -11.82
N ILE A 44 10.12 -12.18 -13.13
CA ILE A 44 9.42 -10.99 -13.64
C ILE A 44 7.91 -11.07 -13.33
N ALA A 45 7.31 -12.25 -13.48
CA ALA A 45 5.90 -12.43 -13.16
C ALA A 45 5.61 -12.26 -11.66
N GLU A 46 6.51 -12.78 -10.81
CA GLU A 46 6.46 -12.58 -9.36
C GLU A 46 6.63 -11.10 -9.00
N LEU A 47 7.65 -10.43 -9.53
CA LEU A 47 7.87 -9.00 -9.34
C LEU A 47 6.64 -8.17 -9.76
N TYR A 48 6.03 -8.53 -10.89
CA TYR A 48 4.81 -7.86 -11.35
C TYR A 48 3.61 -8.13 -10.43
N SER A 49 3.59 -9.23 -9.68
CA SER A 49 2.55 -9.50 -8.69
C SER A 49 2.57 -8.47 -7.54
N HIS A 50 3.76 -7.98 -7.16
CA HIS A 50 3.96 -6.92 -6.16
C HIS A 50 3.49 -5.54 -6.63
N ARG A 51 3.18 -5.35 -7.93
CA ARG A 51 2.62 -4.10 -8.47
C ARG A 51 1.39 -3.61 -7.70
N TRP A 52 0.59 -4.52 -7.14
CA TRP A 52 -0.59 -4.20 -6.33
C TRP A 52 -0.25 -3.46 -5.03
N GLU A 53 0.99 -3.49 -4.57
CA GLU A 53 1.43 -2.76 -3.36
C GLU A 53 1.23 -1.24 -3.51
N ILE A 54 1.34 -0.71 -4.74
CA ILE A 54 1.06 0.72 -4.98
C ILE A 54 -0.40 1.08 -4.66
N GLU A 55 -1.34 0.16 -4.89
CA GLU A 55 -2.75 0.38 -4.57
C GLU A 55 -2.99 0.40 -3.07
N LEU A 56 -2.22 -0.39 -2.33
CA LEU A 56 -2.21 -0.32 -0.87
C LEU A 56 -1.67 1.04 -0.41
N GLY A 57 -0.60 1.54 -1.03
CA GLY A 57 -0.08 2.89 -0.75
C GLY A 57 -1.11 4.00 -1.01
N TYR A 58 -1.83 3.93 -2.13
CA TYR A 58 -2.94 4.87 -2.39
C TYR A 58 -4.05 4.76 -1.35
N ARG A 59 -4.38 3.54 -0.91
CA ARG A 59 -5.35 3.33 0.16
C ARG A 59 -4.87 3.96 1.46
N GLU A 60 -3.60 3.81 1.81
CA GLU A 60 -3.06 4.34 3.05
C GLU A 60 -3.12 5.85 3.13
N MET A 61 -2.72 6.52 2.05
CA MET A 61 -2.83 7.97 1.90
C MET A 61 -4.29 8.44 2.00
N LYS A 62 -5.21 7.80 1.25
CA LYS A 62 -6.62 8.22 1.21
C LYS A 62 -7.40 7.90 2.49
N GLN A 63 -7.23 6.69 3.02
CA GLN A 63 -8.05 6.19 4.13
C GLN A 63 -7.48 6.54 5.49
N TYR A 64 -6.17 6.46 5.67
CA TYR A 64 -5.56 6.65 6.99
C TYR A 64 -5.05 8.08 7.15
N MET A 65 -4.25 8.60 6.22
CA MET A 65 -3.72 9.97 6.36
C MET A 65 -4.79 11.04 6.14
N LEU A 66 -5.62 10.89 5.09
CA LEU A 66 -6.72 11.79 4.79
C LEU A 66 -8.05 11.42 5.48
N GLN A 67 -8.08 10.34 6.27
CA GLN A 67 -9.27 9.91 7.02
C GLN A 67 -10.54 9.73 6.16
N ASN A 68 -10.39 9.31 4.90
CA ASN A 68 -11.49 9.24 3.92
C ASN A 68 -12.20 10.59 3.65
N SER A 69 -11.51 11.71 3.87
CA SER A 69 -12.04 13.02 3.48
C SER A 69 -12.25 13.07 1.96
N LEU A 70 -13.42 13.53 1.54
CA LEU A 70 -13.76 13.72 0.12
C LEU A 70 -13.08 14.96 -0.47
N THR A 71 -12.70 15.92 0.37
CA THR A 71 -12.10 17.19 -0.03
C THR A 71 -10.83 17.49 0.75
N LEU A 72 -9.93 18.23 0.10
CA LEU A 72 -8.75 18.82 0.72
C LEU A 72 -9.14 20.14 1.40
N ARG A 73 -8.31 20.61 2.34
CA ARG A 73 -8.62 21.82 3.14
C ARG A 73 -8.45 23.09 2.31
N SER A 74 -7.51 23.08 1.38
CA SER A 74 -7.15 24.23 0.55
C SER A 74 -8.22 24.56 -0.49
N LYS A 75 -8.52 25.86 -0.67
CA LYS A 75 -9.54 26.34 -1.64
C LYS A 75 -8.96 26.82 -2.97
N THR A 76 -7.64 26.99 -3.06
CA THR A 76 -6.94 27.51 -4.26
C THR A 76 -6.11 26.41 -4.91
N ALA A 77 -6.07 26.36 -6.25
CA ALA A 77 -5.36 25.31 -6.98
C ALA A 77 -3.87 25.19 -6.60
N ALA A 78 -3.20 26.31 -6.31
CA ALA A 78 -1.80 26.31 -5.86
C ALA A 78 -1.63 25.64 -4.49
N LEU A 79 -2.46 26.00 -3.51
CA LEU A 79 -2.42 25.43 -2.16
C LEU A 79 -2.86 23.96 -2.15
N VAL A 80 -3.80 23.57 -3.01
CA VAL A 80 -4.18 22.16 -3.20
C VAL A 80 -2.98 21.32 -3.67
N LYS A 81 -2.19 21.81 -4.62
CA LYS A 81 -0.96 21.13 -5.04
C LYS A 81 0.03 21.01 -3.88
N GLN A 82 0.20 22.08 -3.10
CA GLN A 82 1.06 22.07 -1.91
C GLN A 82 0.60 21.04 -0.87
N GLU A 83 -0.71 20.95 -0.61
CA GLU A 83 -1.29 19.98 0.33
C GLU A 83 -1.03 18.55 -0.12
N LEU A 84 -1.16 18.25 -1.42
CA LEU A 84 -0.83 16.94 -1.98
C LEU A 84 0.66 16.61 -1.85
N TRP A 85 1.55 17.57 -2.11
CA TRP A 85 2.99 17.39 -1.90
C TRP A 85 3.33 17.16 -0.43
N GLY A 86 2.71 17.90 0.49
CA GLY A 86 2.87 17.71 1.93
C GLY A 86 2.41 16.33 2.38
N MET A 87 1.29 15.83 1.86
CA MET A 87 0.81 14.48 2.13
C MET A 87 1.80 13.43 1.63
N LEU A 88 2.32 13.57 0.41
CA LEU A 88 3.29 12.62 -0.16
C LEU A 88 4.59 12.60 0.64
N LEU A 89 5.07 13.77 1.07
CA LEU A 89 6.26 13.90 1.91
C LEU A 89 6.05 13.21 3.26
N ALA A 90 4.93 13.50 3.94
CA ALA A 90 4.59 12.86 5.20
C ALA A 90 4.44 11.33 5.06
N TYR A 91 3.83 10.85 3.97
CA TYR A 91 3.71 9.42 3.68
C TYR A 91 5.09 8.76 3.54
N ASN A 92 5.97 9.37 2.75
CA ASN A 92 7.33 8.87 2.52
C ASN A 92 8.16 8.89 3.80
N LEU A 93 8.02 9.91 4.64
CA LEU A 93 8.71 9.98 5.94
C LEU A 93 8.26 8.84 6.87
N LEU A 94 6.95 8.63 7.00
CA LEU A 94 6.41 7.53 7.80
C LEU A 94 6.85 6.18 7.25
N ARG A 95 6.81 6.00 5.92
CA ARG A 95 7.28 4.76 5.27
C ARG A 95 8.77 4.54 5.45
N PHE A 96 9.58 5.58 5.37
CA PHE A 96 11.01 5.48 5.65
C PHE A 96 11.27 4.98 7.06
N MET A 97 10.60 5.55 8.06
CA MET A 97 10.71 5.09 9.45
C MET A 97 10.25 3.64 9.62
N MET A 98 9.15 3.25 8.98
CA MET A 98 8.71 1.85 8.98
C MET A 98 9.71 0.93 8.28
N CYS A 99 10.38 1.35 7.20
CA CYS A 99 11.46 0.57 6.59
C CYS A 99 12.61 0.36 7.58
N GLN A 100 13.02 1.39 8.32
CA GLN A 100 14.06 1.25 9.36
C GLN A 100 13.64 0.26 10.45
N MET A 101 12.38 0.32 10.89
CA MET A 101 11.80 -0.63 11.86
C MET A 101 11.78 -2.07 11.31
N ALA A 102 11.49 -2.26 10.02
CA ALA A 102 11.51 -3.59 9.41
C ALA A 102 12.95 -4.13 9.33
N TYR A 103 13.89 -3.28 8.88
CA TYR A 103 15.30 -3.65 8.75
C TYR A 103 15.97 -3.94 10.09
N SER A 104 15.55 -3.31 11.19
CA SER A 104 16.08 -3.64 12.51
C SER A 104 15.72 -5.07 12.96
N LEU A 105 14.67 -5.68 12.40
CA LEU A 105 14.25 -7.05 12.72
C LEU A 105 14.96 -8.13 11.88
N ASN A 106 15.64 -7.77 10.79
CA ASN A 106 16.31 -8.64 9.82
C ASN A 106 15.46 -9.75 9.15
N THR A 107 14.25 -10.01 9.63
CA THR A 107 13.37 -11.11 9.18
C THR A 107 12.10 -10.59 8.50
N VAL A 108 11.82 -9.29 8.61
CA VAL A 108 10.57 -8.66 8.19
C VAL A 108 10.83 -7.70 7.03
N MET A 109 9.98 -7.79 6.01
CA MET A 109 9.97 -6.85 4.89
C MET A 109 9.12 -5.62 5.22
N PRO A 110 9.45 -4.41 4.72
CA PRO A 110 8.72 -3.19 5.05
C PRO A 110 7.20 -3.22 4.79
N TYR A 111 6.75 -3.98 3.79
CA TYR A 111 5.32 -4.11 3.48
C TYR A 111 4.54 -4.95 4.51
N GLN A 112 5.22 -5.70 5.36
CA GLN A 112 4.62 -6.50 6.43
C GLN A 112 4.32 -5.66 7.68
N ILE A 113 4.82 -4.43 7.77
CA ILE A 113 4.47 -3.52 8.87
C ILE A 113 3.12 -2.85 8.60
N GLY A 114 2.22 -2.95 9.58
CA GLY A 114 0.88 -2.40 9.52
C GLY A 114 0.86 -0.88 9.55
N PHE A 115 0.63 -0.25 8.39
CA PHE A 115 0.70 1.20 8.24
C PHE A 115 -0.18 1.98 9.23
N LYS A 116 -1.42 1.54 9.49
CA LYS A 116 -2.36 2.28 10.35
C LYS A 116 -1.82 2.45 11.78
N GLN A 117 -1.43 1.36 12.43
CA GLN A 117 -1.00 1.41 13.83
C GLN A 117 0.39 2.04 13.94
N ALA A 118 1.30 1.67 13.05
CA ALA A 118 2.64 2.22 13.02
C ALA A 118 2.63 3.74 12.74
N SER A 119 1.76 4.24 11.85
CA SER A 119 1.68 5.69 11.58
C SER A 119 1.10 6.47 12.77
N ILE A 120 0.10 5.94 13.47
CA ILE A 120 -0.42 6.56 14.70
C ILE A 120 0.68 6.64 15.76
N PHE A 121 1.44 5.55 15.95
CA PHE A 121 2.56 5.52 16.89
C PHE A 121 3.67 6.52 16.49
N LEU A 122 4.12 6.50 15.24
CA LEU A 122 5.18 7.41 14.78
C LEU A 122 4.76 8.88 14.89
N VAL A 123 3.51 9.21 14.52
CA VAL A 123 2.98 10.57 14.68
C VAL A 123 2.94 10.97 16.15
N SER A 124 2.58 10.06 17.07
CA SER A 124 2.61 10.38 18.51
C SER A 124 4.03 10.64 19.02
N GLN A 125 5.03 9.88 18.54
CA GLN A 125 6.43 10.16 18.88
C GLN A 125 6.88 11.53 18.36
N LEU A 126 6.55 11.85 17.11
CA LEU A 126 6.86 13.16 16.51
C LEU A 126 6.20 14.32 17.26
N GLN A 127 4.96 14.14 17.74
CA GLN A 127 4.26 15.15 18.54
C GLN A 127 4.91 15.39 19.90
N MET A 128 5.54 14.36 20.49
CA MET A 128 6.21 14.47 21.78
C MET A 128 7.65 15.01 21.68
N LEU A 129 8.30 14.91 20.50
CA LEU A 129 9.69 15.34 20.30
C LEU A 129 10.00 16.76 20.79
N PRO A 130 9.15 17.79 20.60
CA PRO A 130 9.44 19.14 21.11
C PRO A 130 9.62 19.23 22.63
N ALA A 131 9.06 18.28 23.38
CA ALA A 131 9.19 18.20 24.84
C ALA A 131 10.40 17.36 25.29
N VAL A 132 11.14 16.76 24.36
CA VAL A 132 12.30 15.91 24.63
C VAL A 132 13.58 16.71 24.46
N ALA A 133 14.48 16.63 25.44
CA ALA A 133 15.81 17.23 25.32
C ALA A 133 16.57 16.64 24.10
N PRO A 134 17.25 17.45 23.27
CA PRO A 134 17.90 16.97 22.05
C PRO A 134 18.90 15.82 22.26
N GLY A 135 19.57 15.76 23.41
CA GLY A 135 20.47 14.66 23.78
C GLY A 135 19.79 13.30 23.93
N ARG A 136 18.46 13.25 24.07
CA ARG A 136 17.67 12.01 24.21
C ARG A 136 17.09 11.50 22.89
N TYR A 137 17.30 12.19 21.77
CA TYR A 137 16.79 11.74 20.47
C TYR A 137 17.26 10.32 20.08
N PRO A 138 18.52 9.92 20.32
CA PRO A 138 18.95 8.55 20.06
C PRO A 138 18.16 7.50 20.88
N GLU A 139 17.78 7.84 22.11
CA GLU A 139 16.99 6.96 22.98
C GLU A 139 15.56 6.80 22.44
N VAL A 140 14.94 7.89 22.00
CA VAL A 140 13.62 7.86 21.35
C VAL A 140 13.67 7.05 20.06
N LEU A 141 14.72 7.20 19.26
CA LEU A 141 14.88 6.44 18.02
C LEU A 141 15.03 4.95 18.31
N ARG A 142 15.83 4.57 19.33
CA ARG A 142 15.95 3.18 19.75
C ARG A 142 14.61 2.62 20.20
N TYR A 143 13.85 3.37 21.00
CA TYR A 143 12.50 2.97 21.41
C TYR A 143 11.55 2.76 20.22
N ILE A 144 11.61 3.61 19.19
CA ILE A 144 10.82 3.42 17.97
C ILE A 144 11.17 2.10 17.27
N LEU A 145 12.46 1.76 17.20
CA LEU A 145 12.94 0.51 16.60
C LEU A 145 12.58 -0.71 17.44
N ASP A 146 12.69 -0.63 18.77
CA ASP A 146 12.33 -1.71 19.69
C ASP A 146 10.85 -2.07 19.60
N MET A 147 9.99 -1.09 19.26
CA MET A 147 8.55 -1.32 19.05
C MET A 147 8.22 -1.96 17.70
N ALA A 148 9.19 -2.21 16.81
CA ALA A 148 8.94 -2.70 15.45
C ALA A 148 8.10 -3.99 15.39
N GLU A 149 8.41 -4.97 16.24
CA GLU A 149 7.75 -6.28 16.25
C GLU A 149 6.24 -6.17 16.52
N SER A 150 5.83 -5.19 17.33
CA SER A 150 4.42 -4.96 17.68
C SER A 150 3.54 -4.55 16.48
N PHE A 151 4.15 -4.10 15.39
CA PHE A 151 3.45 -3.64 14.19
C PHE A 151 3.52 -4.63 13.03
N VAL A 152 4.17 -5.78 13.22
CA VAL A 152 4.28 -6.82 12.18
C VAL A 152 2.91 -7.46 11.98
N LEU A 153 2.45 -7.45 10.74
CA LEU A 153 1.20 -8.10 10.36
C LEU A 153 1.41 -9.61 10.28
N PRO A 154 0.42 -10.41 10.73
CA PRO A 154 0.45 -11.84 10.51
C PRO A 154 0.38 -12.15 9.01
N GLU A 155 0.80 -13.36 8.65
CA GLU A 155 0.75 -13.84 7.27
C GLU A 155 -0.65 -13.67 6.66
N ARG A 156 -0.68 -13.18 5.42
CA ARG A 156 -1.92 -12.84 4.75
C ARG A 156 -2.68 -14.12 4.40
N ARG A 157 -3.77 -14.36 5.14
CA ARG A 157 -4.68 -15.48 4.87
C ARG A 157 -5.23 -15.46 3.44
N GLU A 158 -5.35 -16.62 2.83
CA GLU A 158 -6.05 -16.76 1.55
C GLU A 158 -7.51 -16.31 1.67
N ARG A 159 -7.95 -15.56 0.66
CA ARG A 159 -9.18 -14.78 0.71
C ARG A 159 -10.13 -15.27 -0.39
N THR A 160 -11.03 -16.20 -0.06
CA THR A 160 -12.03 -16.73 -1.01
C THR A 160 -13.43 -16.15 -0.77
N TYR A 161 -13.89 -15.20 -1.62
CA TYR A 161 -15.15 -14.42 -1.44
C TYR A 161 -15.89 -15.00 -2.62
N PRO A 162 -16.74 -16.03 -2.41
CA PRO A 162 -17.57 -16.48 -3.51
C PRO A 162 -18.25 -15.23 -4.07
N ARG A 163 -18.22 -15.04 -5.38
CA ARG A 163 -18.90 -13.93 -6.05
C ARG A 163 -20.41 -14.20 -5.99
N ALA A 164 -20.94 -14.13 -4.79
CA ALA A 164 -22.35 -14.24 -4.50
C ALA A 164 -22.90 -12.83 -4.32
N VAL A 165 -24.09 -12.60 -4.85
CA VAL A 165 -24.83 -11.36 -4.59
C VAL A 165 -25.14 -11.34 -3.09
N LYS A 166 -24.44 -10.50 -2.32
CA LYS A 166 -24.95 -10.07 -1.01
C LYS A 166 -26.34 -9.49 -1.26
N LYS A 167 -27.35 -10.00 -0.55
CA LYS A 167 -28.76 -9.62 -0.72
C LYS A 167 -28.85 -8.10 -0.88
N ARG A 168 -29.52 -7.64 -1.94
CA ARG A 168 -29.73 -6.18 -2.14
C ARG A 168 -30.35 -5.61 -0.87
N PRO A 169 -29.85 -4.47 -0.34
CA PRO A 169 -30.51 -3.79 0.76
C PRO A 169 -31.96 -3.52 0.36
N SER A 170 -32.90 -4.12 1.09
CA SER A 170 -34.33 -3.89 0.91
C SER A 170 -34.73 -2.72 1.81
N ARG A 171 -35.56 -1.81 1.29
CA ARG A 171 -36.16 -0.74 2.10
C ARG A 171 -37.00 -1.28 3.26
N TYR A 172 -37.47 -2.51 3.13
CA TYR A 172 -38.28 -3.19 4.12
C TYR A 172 -37.46 -4.23 4.89
N ALA A 173 -37.67 -4.26 6.20
CA ALA A 173 -37.10 -5.26 7.09
C ALA A 173 -37.46 -6.67 6.62
N THR A 174 -36.52 -7.60 6.78
CA THR A 174 -36.81 -9.01 6.50
C THR A 174 -37.73 -9.53 7.59
N ARG A 175 -38.86 -10.13 7.20
CA ARG A 175 -39.80 -10.72 8.16
C ARG A 175 -39.03 -11.75 9.00
N PRO A 176 -38.96 -11.60 10.34
CA PRO A 176 -38.32 -12.59 11.18
C PRO A 176 -39.03 -13.94 11.00
N SER A 177 -38.28 -15.04 11.03
CA SER A 177 -38.88 -16.36 11.00
C SER A 177 -39.85 -16.48 12.18
N ARG A 178 -41.14 -16.71 11.91
CA ARG A 178 -42.09 -17.10 12.95
C ARG A 178 -41.46 -18.31 13.67
N ARG A 179 -41.04 -18.14 14.93
CA ARG A 179 -40.82 -19.29 15.79
C ARG A 179 -42.15 -20.04 15.80
N ARG A 180 -42.19 -21.23 15.19
CA ARG A 180 -43.24 -22.20 15.48
C ARG A 180 -43.03 -22.53 16.94
N ASN A 181 -43.89 -22.01 17.80
CA ASN A 181 -44.04 -22.60 19.11
C ASN A 181 -44.57 -24.01 18.83
N SER A 182 -43.70 -25.01 19.00
CA SER A 182 -44.13 -26.38 19.23
C SER A 182 -45.01 -26.39 20.48
N ALA A 183 -46.11 -27.14 20.37
CA ALA A 183 -47.21 -27.23 21.33
C ALA A 183 -46.77 -27.38 22.79
#